data_AF-A0A660MWT8-F1
#
_entry.id   AF-A0A660MWT8-F1
#
_cell.length_a   1.000
_cell.length_b   1.000
_cell.length_c   1.000
_cell.angle_alpha   90.00
_cell.angle_beta   90.00
_cell.angle_gamma   90.00
#
_symmetry.space_group_name_H-M   'P 1'
#
loop_
_entity.id
_entity.type
_entity.pdbx_description
1 polymer ?
#
loop_
_entity_poly.entity_id
_entity_poly.type
_entity_poly.pdbx_seq_one_letter_code
_entity_poly.pdbx_strand_id
1 'polypeptide(L)'
;MQLTFDQHHLLCVENPNIPQLKEYRFSLSGYQISSYDKGILVYHKRQRKLMNLKNLGEGMQVCYLQDQPLPEYRLNISMLERTLAMFSGFNEETGERYRFLPFFSKDTEKLQKESSEMFGINCTISKEAQGVIIRGLTKHWEAPQSDEEILSFLFALIRMYGHLEHKDGQVFSAKAHIPLFSIRNNLEQLFAECFSRLQSLGLFATFGTIAQGRKTTFQFSTNDAELLGLFVQWWNERKSDSHFSLENFEQKQLEIKDQLLDFIASQECSGIEGKDAVLPQLKTHRLKFIKY
;
A
#
# COMPACT_ATOMS: atom_id res chain seq x y z
N MET A 1 -2.95 -34.69 4.01
CA MET A 1 -2.93 -33.22 4.13
C MET A 1 -1.79 -32.73 3.27
N GLN A 2 -1.99 -31.70 2.45
CA GLN A 2 -1.02 -31.27 1.45
C GLN A 2 -0.70 -29.78 1.61
N LEU A 3 0.58 -29.45 1.77
CA LEU A 3 1.06 -28.07 1.78
C LEU A 3 1.14 -27.57 0.34
N THR A 4 0.53 -26.43 0.06
CA THR A 4 0.52 -25.80 -1.26
C THR A 4 0.33 -24.28 -1.14
N PHE A 5 0.61 -23.55 -2.21
CA PHE A 5 0.04 -22.22 -2.41
C PHE A 5 -1.31 -22.35 -3.13
N ASP A 6 -2.30 -21.61 -2.67
CA ASP A 6 -3.62 -21.60 -3.30
C ASP A 6 -3.69 -20.61 -4.48
N GLN A 7 -4.87 -20.51 -5.09
CA GLN A 7 -5.19 -19.54 -6.15
C GLN A 7 -5.03 -18.06 -5.74
N HIS A 8 -4.92 -17.77 -4.44
CA HIS A 8 -4.68 -16.43 -3.89
C HIS A 8 -3.22 -16.25 -3.47
N HIS A 9 -2.34 -17.20 -3.84
CA HIS A 9 -0.93 -17.28 -3.48
C HIS A 9 -0.67 -17.39 -1.96
N LEU A 10 -1.66 -17.83 -1.19
CA LEU A 10 -1.51 -18.05 0.25
C LEU A 10 -0.97 -19.44 0.54
N LEU A 11 -0.01 -19.53 1.44
CA LEU A 11 0.49 -20.81 1.93
C LEU A 11 -0.59 -21.49 2.79
N CYS A 12 -1.12 -22.60 2.32
CA CYS A 12 -2.18 -23.34 2.98
C CYS A 12 -1.90 -24.85 3.03
N VAL A 13 -2.67 -25.54 3.87
CA VAL A 13 -2.69 -26.99 3.99
C VAL A 13 -4.08 -27.46 3.56
N GLU A 14 -4.14 -28.07 2.38
CA GLU A 14 -5.34 -28.74 1.91
C GLU A 14 -5.56 -30.02 2.71
N ASN A 15 -6.77 -30.16 3.24
CA ASN A 15 -7.18 -31.34 3.95
C ASN A 15 -8.47 -31.88 3.30
N PRO A 16 -8.39 -33.01 2.57
CA PRO A 16 -9.55 -33.57 1.89
C PRO A 16 -10.68 -33.97 2.84
N ASN A 17 -10.38 -34.10 4.14
CA ASN A 17 -11.37 -34.43 5.17
C ASN A 17 -12.10 -33.21 5.74
N ILE A 18 -11.75 -31.98 5.35
CA ILE A 18 -12.49 -30.77 5.76
C ILE A 18 -13.66 -30.56 4.79
N PRO A 19 -14.92 -30.67 5.24
CA PRO A 19 -16.08 -30.46 4.39
C PRO A 19 -16.11 -29.02 3.85
N GLN A 20 -16.14 -28.87 2.53
CA GLN A 20 -16.17 -27.56 1.85
C GLN A 20 -17.61 -27.01 1.83
N LEU A 21 -18.23 -26.86 3.01
CA LEU A 21 -19.65 -26.54 3.17
C LEU A 21 -19.96 -25.04 3.08
N LYS A 22 -18.95 -24.20 3.37
CA LYS A 22 -19.11 -22.75 3.43
C LYS A 22 -17.87 -22.06 2.92
N GLU A 23 -18.08 -21.06 2.09
CA GLU A 23 -17.06 -20.12 1.68
C GLU A 23 -16.95 -18.97 2.71
N TYR A 24 -15.72 -18.66 3.11
CA TYR A 24 -15.40 -17.60 4.06
C TYR A 24 -14.82 -16.41 3.32
N ARG A 25 -15.32 -15.22 3.65
CA ARG A 25 -14.81 -13.94 3.13
C ARG A 25 -14.08 -13.21 4.23
N PHE A 26 -12.88 -12.73 3.91
CA PHE A 26 -12.03 -11.99 4.83
C PHE A 26 -11.15 -11.00 4.08
N SER A 27 -10.59 -10.05 4.83
CA SER A 27 -9.72 -9.01 4.30
C SER A 27 -8.32 -9.21 4.87
N LEU A 28 -7.31 -9.27 4.01
CA LEU A 28 -5.91 -9.30 4.43
C LEU A 28 -5.18 -8.07 3.91
N SER A 29 -4.79 -7.16 4.80
CA SER A 29 -4.14 -5.89 4.43
C SER A 29 -4.87 -5.15 3.29
N GLY A 30 -6.21 -5.18 3.31
CA GLY A 30 -7.08 -4.57 2.30
C GLY A 30 -7.46 -5.48 1.11
N TYR A 31 -6.82 -6.64 0.97
CA TYR A 31 -7.14 -7.62 -0.06
C TYR A 31 -8.33 -8.50 0.35
N GLN A 32 -9.43 -8.42 -0.41
CA GLN A 32 -10.62 -9.22 -0.16
C GLN A 32 -10.43 -10.62 -0.74
N ILE A 33 -10.45 -11.62 0.13
CA ILE A 33 -10.28 -13.02 -0.24
C ILE A 33 -11.55 -13.78 0.09
N SER A 34 -11.92 -14.67 -0.82
CA SER A 34 -12.99 -15.63 -0.65
C SER A 34 -12.41 -17.04 -0.83
N SER A 35 -12.55 -17.89 0.18
CA SER A 35 -12.04 -19.26 0.16
C SER A 35 -12.85 -20.16 1.09
N TYR A 36 -12.96 -21.43 0.72
CA TYR A 36 -13.47 -22.46 1.60
C TYR A 36 -12.50 -22.77 2.76
N ASP A 37 -13.01 -23.43 3.81
CA ASP A 37 -12.23 -23.79 5.01
C ASP A 37 -11.07 -24.73 4.65
N LYS A 38 -9.89 -24.40 5.15
CA LYS A 38 -8.64 -25.13 4.93
C LYS A 38 -7.66 -24.86 6.07
N GLY A 39 -6.60 -25.66 6.17
CA GLY A 39 -5.51 -25.34 7.07
C GLY A 39 -4.72 -24.14 6.54
N ILE A 40 -4.29 -23.25 7.42
CA ILE A 40 -3.44 -22.11 7.08
C ILE A 40 -2.33 -21.98 8.12
N LEU A 41 -1.12 -21.67 7.64
CA LEU A 41 0.00 -21.36 8.51
C LEU A 41 -0.07 -19.88 8.87
N VAL A 42 -0.13 -19.61 10.16
CA VAL A 42 -0.31 -18.27 10.71
C VAL A 42 0.86 -17.90 11.59
N TYR A 43 1.34 -16.67 11.43
CA TYR A 43 2.24 -16.01 12.36
C TYR A 43 1.47 -15.03 13.24
N HIS A 44 1.50 -15.22 14.56
CA HIS A 44 0.80 -14.37 15.52
C HIS A 44 1.55 -14.30 16.84
N LYS A 45 1.80 -13.10 17.36
CA LYS A 45 2.52 -12.87 18.63
C LYS A 45 3.84 -13.66 18.75
N ARG A 46 4.65 -13.66 17.69
CA ARG A 46 5.92 -14.40 17.58
C ARG A 46 5.80 -15.92 17.63
N GLN A 47 4.60 -16.46 17.44
CA GLN A 47 4.33 -17.89 17.37
C GLN A 47 3.80 -18.26 15.99
N ARG A 48 4.20 -19.45 15.53
CA ARG A 48 3.75 -20.08 14.29
C ARG A 48 2.70 -21.13 14.66
N LYS A 49 1.57 -21.16 13.95
CA LYS A 49 0.48 -22.10 14.21
C LYS A 49 -0.10 -22.59 12.90
N LEU A 50 -0.40 -23.88 12.84
CA LEU A 50 -1.32 -24.43 11.84
C LEU A 50 -2.73 -24.40 12.42
N MET A 51 -3.66 -23.76 11.71
CA MET A 51 -5.05 -23.63 12.17
C MET A 51 -6.02 -23.61 10.99
N ASN A 52 -7.31 -23.78 11.28
CA ASN A 52 -8.35 -23.63 10.25
C ASN A 52 -8.51 -22.16 9.87
N LEU A 53 -8.73 -21.91 8.59
CA LEU A 53 -8.90 -20.57 8.00
C LEU A 53 -10.04 -19.80 8.67
N LYS A 54 -11.15 -20.47 9.02
CA LYS A 54 -12.27 -19.83 9.74
C LYS A 54 -11.90 -19.23 11.10
N ASN A 55 -10.78 -19.63 11.68
CA ASN A 55 -10.29 -19.14 12.97
C ASN A 55 -9.30 -17.98 12.80
N LEU A 56 -8.99 -17.55 11.58
CA LEU A 56 -8.14 -16.40 11.32
C LEU A 56 -8.79 -15.14 11.89
N GLY A 57 -8.00 -14.32 12.60
CA GLY A 57 -8.51 -13.16 13.31
C GLY A 57 -7.48 -12.04 13.41
N GLU A 58 -7.88 -10.94 14.04
CA GLU A 58 -7.12 -9.70 14.08
C GLU A 58 -5.66 -9.88 14.52
N GLY A 59 -4.74 -9.28 13.76
CA GLY A 59 -3.31 -9.27 14.07
C GLY A 59 -2.57 -10.55 13.69
N MET A 60 -3.28 -11.57 13.19
CA MET A 60 -2.69 -12.76 12.58
C MET A 60 -2.14 -12.42 11.19
N GLN A 61 -1.01 -13.01 10.84
CA GLN A 61 -0.37 -12.84 9.54
C GLN A 61 -0.32 -14.16 8.80
N VAL A 62 -0.57 -14.13 7.50
CA VAL A 62 -0.49 -15.30 6.62
C VAL A 62 0.61 -15.09 5.59
N CYS A 63 1.24 -16.19 5.19
CA CYS A 63 2.30 -16.15 4.18
C CYS A 63 1.68 -16.06 2.78
N TYR A 64 2.05 -15.01 2.05
CA TYR A 64 1.73 -14.78 0.65
C TYR A 64 3.01 -14.94 -0.17
N LEU A 65 2.94 -15.73 -1.23
CA LEU A 65 4.02 -15.88 -2.21
C LEU A 65 3.88 -14.81 -3.28
N GLN A 66 4.91 -13.98 -3.41
CA GLN A 66 5.03 -13.12 -4.57
C GLN A 66 5.86 -13.84 -5.63
N ASP A 67 5.15 -14.35 -6.62
CA ASP A 67 5.73 -15.14 -7.71
C ASP A 67 6.55 -14.27 -8.68
N GLN A 68 6.07 -13.06 -8.96
CA GLN A 68 6.69 -12.16 -9.92
C GLN A 68 7.28 -10.93 -9.21
N PRO A 69 8.58 -10.62 -9.42
CA PRO A 69 9.15 -9.38 -8.92
C PRO A 69 8.47 -8.18 -9.59
N LEU A 70 8.38 -7.06 -8.87
CA LEU A 70 7.91 -5.83 -9.47
C LEU A 70 8.88 -5.37 -10.57
N PRO A 71 8.36 -4.84 -11.69
CA PRO A 71 9.17 -4.06 -12.63
C PRO A 71 9.89 -2.91 -11.93
N GLU A 72 10.99 -2.46 -12.53
CA GLU A 72 11.63 -1.22 -12.11
C GLU A 72 10.74 -0.03 -12.49
N TYR A 73 10.13 0.61 -11.50
CA TYR A 73 9.28 1.78 -11.69
C TYR A 73 10.05 3.08 -11.44
N ARG A 74 9.90 4.05 -12.34
CA ARG A 74 10.48 5.37 -12.15
C ARG A 74 9.43 6.34 -11.64
N LEU A 75 9.86 7.32 -10.86
CA LEU A 75 8.96 8.38 -10.42
C LEU A 75 8.49 9.20 -11.61
N ASN A 76 7.19 9.15 -11.91
CA ASN A 76 6.58 9.95 -12.96
C ASN A 76 6.27 11.36 -12.44
N ILE A 77 7.18 12.30 -12.70
CA ILE A 77 7.06 13.71 -12.27
C ILE A 77 5.80 14.37 -12.85
N SER A 78 5.42 14.02 -14.10
CA SER A 78 4.19 14.55 -14.69
C SER A 78 2.96 14.13 -13.88
N MET A 79 2.95 12.93 -13.31
CA MET A 79 1.87 12.47 -12.45
C MET A 79 1.84 13.22 -11.11
N LEU A 80 3.00 13.60 -10.55
CA LEU A 80 3.05 14.45 -9.36
C LEU A 80 2.41 15.81 -9.63
N GLU A 81 2.71 16.42 -10.77
CA GLU A 81 2.12 17.70 -11.18
C GLU A 81 0.61 17.58 -11.43
N ARG A 82 0.17 16.53 -12.14
CA ARG A 82 -1.27 16.22 -12.31
C ARG A 82 -1.96 16.07 -10.96
N THR A 83 -1.33 15.41 -9.98
CA THR A 83 -1.89 15.21 -8.64
C THR A 83 -2.04 16.53 -7.88
N LEU A 84 -1.11 17.48 -8.03
CA LEU A 84 -1.26 18.84 -7.50
C LEU A 84 -2.47 19.57 -8.13
N ALA A 85 -2.85 19.22 -9.36
CA ALA A 85 -4.02 19.76 -10.05
C ALA A 85 -5.33 19.02 -9.72
N MET A 86 -5.32 17.98 -8.86
CA MET A 86 -6.46 17.09 -8.61
C MET A 86 -7.73 17.82 -8.15
N PHE A 87 -7.59 18.87 -7.35
CA PHE A 87 -8.73 19.70 -6.96
C PHE A 87 -8.71 21.03 -7.70
N SER A 88 -9.84 21.33 -8.33
CA SER A 88 -10.04 22.56 -9.09
C SER A 88 -11.33 23.25 -8.70
N GLY A 89 -11.27 24.58 -8.62
CA GLY A 89 -12.43 25.43 -8.44
C GLY A 89 -12.63 26.34 -9.65
N PHE A 90 -13.76 27.01 -9.68
CA PHE A 90 -14.10 28.04 -10.66
C PHE A 90 -14.49 29.30 -9.89
N ASN A 91 -13.83 30.41 -10.19
CA ASN A 91 -14.23 31.71 -9.67
C ASN A 91 -15.33 32.28 -10.57
N GLU A 92 -16.54 32.38 -10.05
CA GLU A 92 -17.70 32.87 -10.81
C GLU A 92 -17.59 34.36 -11.18
N GLU A 93 -16.85 35.16 -10.39
CA GLU A 93 -16.69 36.59 -10.64
C GLU A 93 -15.65 36.87 -11.74
N THR A 94 -14.56 36.11 -11.77
CA THR A 94 -13.49 36.30 -12.77
C THR A 94 -13.57 35.36 -13.96
N GLY A 95 -14.38 34.29 -13.86
CA GLY A 95 -14.44 33.22 -14.86
C GLY A 95 -13.20 32.31 -14.89
N GLU A 96 -12.29 32.44 -13.93
CA GLU A 96 -11.03 31.71 -13.94
C GLU A 96 -11.12 30.39 -13.16
N ARG A 97 -10.53 29.33 -13.74
CA ARG A 97 -10.30 28.07 -13.03
C ARG A 97 -9.05 28.21 -12.17
N TYR A 98 -9.15 27.80 -10.91
CA TYR A 98 -8.00 27.73 -10.01
C TYR A 98 -7.78 26.31 -9.50
N ARG A 99 -6.60 26.05 -8.94
CA ARG A 99 -6.23 24.78 -8.29
C ARG A 99 -5.99 25.04 -6.82
N PHE A 100 -6.36 24.10 -5.97
CA PHE A 100 -6.24 24.28 -4.53
C PHE A 100 -6.04 22.95 -3.80
N LEU A 101 -5.60 23.00 -2.55
CA LEU A 101 -5.49 21.84 -1.68
C LEU A 101 -6.52 21.95 -0.55
N PRO A 102 -7.70 21.29 -0.67
CA PRO A 102 -8.71 21.33 0.37
C PRO A 102 -8.14 20.85 1.70
N PHE A 103 -8.46 21.57 2.77
CA PHE A 103 -8.07 21.27 4.15
C PHE A 103 -6.58 20.96 4.36
N PHE A 104 -5.70 21.47 3.50
CA PHE A 104 -4.27 21.28 3.65
C PHE A 104 -3.78 22.01 4.91
N SER A 105 -3.19 21.25 5.83
CA SER A 105 -2.76 21.74 7.14
C SER A 105 -1.25 21.66 7.36
N LYS A 106 -0.49 21.19 6.37
CA LYS A 106 0.97 21.09 6.46
C LYS A 106 1.65 22.41 6.08
N ASP A 107 2.96 22.42 6.24
CA ASP A 107 3.83 23.52 5.85
C ASP A 107 3.79 23.75 4.33
N THR A 108 3.28 24.93 3.95
CA THR A 108 3.11 25.34 2.55
C THR A 108 4.43 25.73 1.91
N GLU A 109 5.34 26.35 2.66
CA GLU A 109 6.67 26.74 2.18
C GLU A 109 7.51 25.49 1.90
N LYS A 110 7.43 24.49 2.79
CA LYS A 110 8.05 23.19 2.56
C LYS A 110 7.49 22.52 1.30
N LEU A 111 6.17 22.49 1.11
CA LEU A 111 5.57 21.89 -0.08
C LEU A 111 5.99 22.63 -1.37
N GLN A 112 6.07 23.96 -1.34
CA GLN A 112 6.58 24.79 -2.44
C GLN A 112 8.03 24.41 -2.78
N LYS A 113 8.89 24.37 -1.76
CA LYS A 113 10.31 24.05 -1.89
C LYS A 113 10.51 22.65 -2.46
N GLU A 114 9.83 21.65 -1.90
CA GLU A 114 9.89 20.28 -2.41
C GLU A 114 9.42 20.20 -3.86
N SER A 115 8.28 20.82 -4.19
CA SER A 115 7.71 20.74 -5.55
C SER A 115 8.64 21.35 -6.59
N SER A 116 9.25 22.50 -6.30
CA SER A 116 10.16 23.21 -7.21
C SER A 116 11.57 22.63 -7.22
N GLU A 117 12.24 22.59 -6.07
CA GLU A 117 13.67 22.22 -5.98
C GLU A 117 13.91 20.72 -6.11
N MET A 118 13.04 19.88 -5.56
CA MET A 118 13.24 18.42 -5.58
C MET A 118 12.62 17.77 -6.82
N PHE A 119 11.44 18.22 -7.23
CA PHE A 119 10.67 17.59 -8.30
C PHE A 119 10.63 18.40 -9.60
N GLY A 120 11.19 19.62 -9.65
CA GLY A 120 11.24 20.44 -10.86
C GLY A 120 9.86 20.93 -11.34
N ILE A 121 8.86 20.96 -10.47
CA ILE A 121 7.51 21.39 -10.79
C ILE A 121 7.41 22.91 -10.59
N ASN A 122 7.42 23.64 -11.69
CA ASN A 122 7.32 25.10 -11.70
C ASN A 122 5.88 25.54 -11.38
N CYS A 123 5.62 25.80 -10.10
CA CYS A 123 4.33 26.31 -9.63
C CYS A 123 4.53 27.25 -8.44
N THR A 124 3.48 28.00 -8.12
CA THR A 124 3.39 28.84 -6.92
C THR A 124 2.30 28.28 -6.02
N ILE A 125 2.66 27.94 -4.79
CA ILE A 125 1.78 27.43 -3.74
C ILE A 125 1.72 28.48 -2.63
N SER A 126 0.53 29.03 -2.40
CA SER A 126 0.31 30.11 -1.44
C SER A 126 -0.88 29.82 -0.53
N LYS A 127 -0.77 30.24 0.73
CA LYS A 127 -1.90 30.21 1.68
C LYS A 127 -2.70 31.50 1.56
N GLU A 128 -3.97 31.37 1.20
CA GLU A 128 -4.91 32.47 0.99
C GLU A 128 -6.17 32.29 1.83
N ALA A 129 -7.05 33.29 1.83
CA ALA A 129 -8.31 33.26 2.59
C ALA A 129 -9.19 32.05 2.24
N GLN A 130 -9.12 31.57 0.99
CA GLN A 130 -9.91 30.45 0.47
C GLN A 130 -9.25 29.09 0.71
N GLY A 131 -8.00 29.05 1.21
CA GLY A 131 -7.22 27.84 1.41
C GLY A 131 -5.84 27.92 0.78
N VAL A 132 -5.21 26.76 0.57
CA VAL A 132 -3.92 26.69 -0.14
C VAL A 132 -4.18 26.61 -1.63
N ILE A 133 -3.75 27.63 -2.37
CA ILE A 133 -3.95 27.79 -3.81
C ILE A 133 -2.66 27.41 -4.54
N ILE A 134 -2.81 26.79 -5.71
CA ILE A 134 -1.70 26.45 -6.59
C ILE A 134 -1.90 27.13 -7.94
N ARG A 135 -0.88 27.85 -8.40
CA ARG A 135 -0.84 28.54 -9.69
C ARG A 135 0.36 28.09 -10.52
N GLY A 136 0.27 28.25 -11.84
CA GLY A 136 1.39 27.99 -12.76
C GLY A 136 1.58 26.52 -13.16
N LEU A 137 0.74 25.59 -12.68
CA LEU A 137 0.76 24.20 -13.15
C LEU A 137 0.48 24.17 -14.66
N THR A 138 1.32 23.44 -15.40
CA THR A 138 1.20 23.21 -16.84
C THR A 138 0.31 22.01 -17.16
N LYS A 139 0.16 21.09 -16.20
CA LYS A 139 -0.66 19.89 -16.32
C LYS A 139 -2.06 20.07 -15.72
N HIS A 140 -3.02 19.31 -16.23
CA HIS A 140 -4.37 19.21 -15.68
C HIS A 140 -4.57 17.87 -14.99
N TRP A 141 -5.57 17.79 -14.12
CA TRP A 141 -5.92 16.53 -13.48
C TRP A 141 -6.42 15.54 -14.52
N GLU A 142 -5.77 14.38 -14.56
CA GLU A 142 -6.17 13.20 -15.30
C GLU A 142 -5.80 11.99 -14.43
N ALA A 143 -6.67 10.98 -14.42
CA ALA A 143 -6.45 9.77 -13.63
C ALA A 143 -5.21 8.99 -14.13
N PRO A 144 -4.46 8.32 -13.23
CA PRO A 144 -3.35 7.48 -13.63
C PRO A 144 -3.81 6.32 -14.53
N GLN A 145 -3.02 6.01 -15.55
CA GLN A 145 -3.35 5.00 -16.59
C GLN A 145 -2.40 3.80 -16.62
N SER A 146 -1.28 3.86 -15.90
CA SER A 146 -0.28 2.80 -15.82
C SER A 146 0.11 2.50 -14.37
N ASP A 147 0.76 1.37 -14.14
CA ASP A 147 1.27 1.00 -12.81
C ASP A 147 2.24 2.04 -12.26
N GLU A 148 3.11 2.57 -13.11
CA GLU A 148 4.05 3.64 -12.75
C GLU A 148 3.32 4.93 -12.33
N GLU A 149 2.27 5.31 -13.07
CA GLU A 149 1.45 6.47 -12.73
C GLU A 149 0.65 6.25 -11.45
N ILE A 150 0.10 5.05 -11.22
CA ILE A 150 -0.63 4.71 -9.99
C ILE A 150 0.30 4.83 -8.78
N LEU A 151 1.50 4.25 -8.85
CA LEU A 151 2.48 4.31 -7.78
C LEU A 151 2.94 5.75 -7.51
N SER A 152 3.21 6.52 -8.58
CA SER A 152 3.58 7.94 -8.49
C SER A 152 2.46 8.80 -7.91
N PHE A 153 1.21 8.51 -8.26
CA PHE A 153 0.02 9.16 -7.71
C PHE A 153 -0.11 8.92 -6.20
N LEU A 154 0.01 7.68 -5.75
CA LEU A 154 -0.05 7.34 -4.32
C LEU A 154 1.10 7.98 -3.53
N PHE A 155 2.31 7.99 -4.10
CA PHE A 155 3.45 8.71 -3.54
C PHE A 155 3.16 10.21 -3.39
N ALA A 156 2.61 10.84 -4.44
CA ALA A 156 2.23 12.25 -4.40
C ALA A 156 1.17 12.53 -3.32
N LEU A 157 0.20 11.64 -3.13
CA LEU A 157 -0.81 11.76 -2.07
C LEU A 157 -0.21 11.63 -0.67
N ILE A 158 0.77 10.74 -0.45
CA ILE A 158 1.51 10.66 0.82
C ILE A 158 2.26 11.98 1.06
N ARG A 159 2.94 12.50 0.04
CA ARG A 159 3.66 13.78 0.14
C ARG A 159 2.72 14.93 0.51
N MET A 160 1.56 15.03 -0.14
CA MET A 160 0.60 16.11 0.06
C MET A 160 -0.19 15.93 1.36
N TYR A 161 -0.83 14.78 1.56
CA TYR A 161 -1.83 14.54 2.61
C TYR A 161 -1.43 13.50 3.66
N GLY A 162 -0.19 13.00 3.60
CA GLY A 162 0.28 11.89 4.41
C GLY A 162 1.67 12.06 5.04
N HIS A 163 2.32 10.97 5.37
CA HIS A 163 3.72 10.92 5.76
C HIS A 163 4.22 9.48 5.70
N LEU A 164 5.55 9.34 5.62
CA LEU A 164 6.22 8.10 5.95
C LEU A 164 6.36 8.05 7.48
N GLU A 165 5.89 6.97 8.11
CA GLU A 165 6.15 6.73 9.52
C GLU A 165 7.53 6.10 9.66
N HIS A 166 8.39 6.76 10.44
CA HIS A 166 9.76 6.32 10.63
C HIS A 166 10.26 6.60 12.05
N LYS A 167 11.28 5.86 12.46
CA LYS A 167 12.04 6.08 13.69
C LYS A 167 13.52 5.97 13.37
N ASP A 168 14.31 7.00 13.71
CA ASP A 168 15.75 7.04 13.45
C ASP A 168 16.11 6.75 11.98
N GLY A 169 15.33 7.32 11.04
CA GLY A 169 15.47 7.08 9.60
C GLY A 169 14.87 5.76 9.09
N GLN A 170 14.51 4.83 9.96
CA GLN A 170 13.94 3.54 9.57
C GLN A 170 12.45 3.65 9.31
N VAL A 171 12.03 3.46 8.07
CA VAL A 171 10.64 3.54 7.63
C VAL A 171 9.93 2.21 7.89
N PHE A 172 8.72 2.26 8.41
CA PHE A 172 7.93 1.06 8.71
C PHE A 172 6.47 1.13 8.24
N SER A 173 6.00 2.32 7.83
CA SER A 173 4.69 2.46 7.19
C SER A 173 4.61 3.77 6.39
N ALA A 174 3.60 3.88 5.54
CA ALA A 174 3.18 5.13 4.93
C ALA A 174 1.67 5.30 5.10
N LYS A 175 1.21 6.53 5.36
CA LYS A 175 -0.21 6.85 5.59
C LYS A 175 -0.59 8.14 4.92
N ALA A 176 -1.83 8.25 4.42
CA ALA A 176 -2.37 9.50 3.89
C ALA A 176 -3.86 9.65 4.19
N HIS A 177 -4.29 10.91 4.38
CA HIS A 177 -5.68 11.29 4.66
C HIS A 177 -6.15 12.34 3.66
N ILE A 178 -6.80 11.88 2.59
CA ILE A 178 -7.19 12.68 1.44
C ILE A 178 -8.65 13.13 1.60
N PRO A 179 -8.91 14.44 1.65
CA PRO A 179 -10.28 14.93 1.68
C PRO A 179 -10.99 14.69 0.35
N LEU A 180 -12.17 14.10 0.38
CA LEU A 180 -12.97 13.79 -0.82
C LEU A 180 -13.86 14.97 -1.27
N PHE A 181 -13.40 16.19 -1.02
CA PHE A 181 -14.15 17.44 -1.19
C PHE A 181 -14.79 17.58 -2.58
N SER A 182 -16.12 17.73 -2.67
CA SER A 182 -16.92 18.00 -3.89
C SER A 182 -16.81 17.02 -5.08
N ILE A 183 -15.79 16.15 -5.12
CA ILE A 183 -15.51 15.16 -6.17
C ILE A 183 -15.47 13.73 -5.62
N ARG A 184 -16.24 13.49 -4.55
CA ARG A 184 -16.24 12.25 -3.75
C ARG A 184 -16.37 11.00 -4.60
N ASN A 185 -17.45 10.89 -5.39
CA ASN A 185 -17.76 9.67 -6.11
C ASN A 185 -16.65 9.29 -7.11
N ASN A 186 -16.10 10.30 -7.81
CA ASN A 186 -15.04 10.09 -8.80
C ASN A 186 -13.74 9.61 -8.14
N LEU A 187 -13.36 10.21 -7.01
CA LEU A 187 -12.15 9.82 -6.30
C LEU A 187 -12.29 8.48 -5.57
N GLU A 188 -13.44 8.17 -4.97
CA GLU A 188 -13.67 6.86 -4.34
C GLU A 188 -13.54 5.72 -5.35
N GLN A 189 -14.15 5.88 -6.54
CA GLN A 189 -14.01 4.91 -7.62
C GLN A 189 -12.56 4.78 -8.09
N LEU A 190 -11.89 5.90 -8.36
CA LEU A 190 -10.48 5.89 -8.76
C LEU A 190 -9.59 5.18 -7.73
N PHE A 191 -9.80 5.46 -6.43
CA PHE A 191 -9.04 4.78 -5.39
C PHE A 191 -9.31 3.27 -5.41
N ALA A 192 -10.58 2.84 -5.48
CA ALA A 192 -10.90 1.43 -5.56
C ALA A 192 -10.19 0.72 -6.72
N GLU A 193 -10.15 1.36 -7.90
CA GLU A 193 -9.43 0.87 -9.08
C GLU A 193 -7.91 0.79 -8.85
N CYS A 194 -7.29 1.86 -8.32
CA CYS A 194 -5.88 1.88 -7.98
C CYS A 194 -5.49 0.77 -6.98
N PHE A 195 -6.25 0.60 -5.90
CA PHE A 195 -5.96 -0.42 -4.88
C PHE A 195 -6.21 -1.84 -5.39
N SER A 196 -7.20 -2.04 -6.27
CA SER A 196 -7.39 -3.32 -6.97
C SER A 196 -6.20 -3.61 -7.90
N ARG A 197 -5.67 -2.60 -8.60
CA ARG A 197 -4.48 -2.77 -9.43
C ARG A 197 -3.24 -3.09 -8.61
N LEU A 198 -3.01 -2.42 -7.48
CA LEU A 198 -1.93 -2.76 -6.56
C LEU A 198 -2.00 -4.22 -6.11
N GLN A 199 -3.19 -4.72 -5.76
CA GLN A 199 -3.38 -6.12 -5.36
C GLN A 199 -2.98 -7.08 -6.48
N SER A 200 -3.30 -6.77 -7.74
CA SER A 200 -2.87 -7.57 -8.89
C SER A 200 -1.35 -7.61 -9.10
N LEU A 201 -0.62 -6.62 -8.56
CA LEU A 201 0.84 -6.56 -8.53
C LEU A 201 1.43 -7.22 -7.27
N GLY A 202 0.59 -7.78 -6.39
CA GLY A 202 1.01 -8.30 -5.10
C GLY A 202 1.41 -7.21 -4.10
N LEU A 203 0.97 -5.96 -4.29
CA LEU A 203 1.22 -4.83 -3.39
C LEU A 203 0.03 -4.59 -2.47
N PHE A 204 0.27 -4.51 -1.16
CA PHE A 204 -0.79 -4.44 -0.16
C PHE A 204 -0.89 -3.08 0.52
N ALA A 205 -2.12 -2.57 0.61
CA ALA A 205 -2.46 -1.37 1.34
C ALA A 205 -3.89 -1.45 1.86
N THR A 206 -4.09 -1.01 3.10
CA THR A 206 -5.43 -0.87 3.69
C THR A 206 -5.98 0.50 3.35
N PHE A 207 -7.28 0.56 3.08
CA PHE A 207 -7.94 1.82 2.81
C PHE A 207 -9.37 1.83 3.34
N GLY A 208 -9.94 3.02 3.44
CA GLY A 208 -11.32 3.22 3.84
C GLY A 208 -11.70 4.69 3.83
N THR A 209 -12.95 4.97 4.20
CA THR A 209 -13.49 6.33 4.27
C THR A 209 -14.00 6.61 5.68
N ILE A 210 -13.63 7.77 6.23
CA ILE A 210 -14.16 8.27 7.49
C ILE A 210 -15.04 9.49 7.18
N ALA A 211 -16.27 9.47 7.70
CA ALA A 211 -17.17 10.62 7.68
C ALA A 211 -17.16 11.33 9.03
N GLN A 212 -16.83 12.62 9.05
CA GLN A 212 -16.90 13.50 10.22
C GLN A 212 -17.72 14.74 9.87
N GLY A 213 -19.00 14.73 10.28
CA GLY A 213 -19.96 15.76 9.88
C GLY A 213 -20.13 15.80 8.36
N ARG A 214 -19.90 16.97 7.74
CA ARG A 214 -19.98 17.15 6.28
C ARG A 214 -18.68 16.80 5.53
N LYS A 215 -17.62 16.38 6.24
CA LYS A 215 -16.32 16.04 5.64
C LYS A 215 -16.20 14.54 5.50
N THR A 216 -15.92 14.08 4.30
CA THR A 216 -15.51 12.69 4.05
C THR A 216 -14.03 12.69 3.68
N THR A 217 -13.27 11.86 4.39
CA THR A 217 -11.83 11.70 4.18
C THR A 217 -11.58 10.26 3.76
N PHE A 218 -10.94 10.09 2.62
CA PHE A 218 -10.34 8.82 2.24
C PHE A 218 -9.03 8.66 3.00
N GLN A 219 -8.81 7.49 3.58
CA GLN A 219 -7.55 7.16 4.23
C GLN A 219 -6.98 5.90 3.62
N PHE A 220 -5.67 5.88 3.45
CA PHE A 220 -4.96 4.64 3.17
C PHE A 220 -3.68 4.55 3.96
N SER A 221 -3.25 3.31 4.19
CA SER A 221 -1.96 3.01 4.78
C SER A 221 -1.36 1.76 4.17
N THR A 222 -0.04 1.72 4.09
CA THR A 222 0.70 0.54 3.67
C THR A 222 1.88 0.28 4.61
N ASN A 223 2.15 -0.99 4.83
CA ASN A 223 3.36 -1.51 5.44
C ASN A 223 4.00 -2.58 4.54
N ASP A 224 3.68 -2.56 3.24
CA ASP A 224 4.26 -3.46 2.26
C ASP A 224 5.71 -3.03 1.98
N ALA A 225 6.66 -3.96 2.17
CA ALA A 225 8.08 -3.68 2.05
C ALA A 225 8.46 -3.07 0.70
N GLU A 226 7.85 -3.56 -0.38
CA GLU A 226 8.22 -3.18 -1.73
C GLU A 226 7.67 -1.83 -2.11
N LEU A 227 6.41 -1.57 -1.73
CA LEU A 227 5.79 -0.28 -1.95
C LEU A 227 6.52 0.80 -1.14
N LEU A 228 6.87 0.51 0.12
CA LEU A 228 7.71 1.40 0.91
C LEU A 228 9.10 1.56 0.29
N GLY A 229 9.69 0.48 -0.23
CA GLY A 229 10.98 0.49 -0.92
C GLY A 229 11.02 1.49 -2.06
N LEU A 230 10.01 1.44 -2.93
CA LEU A 230 9.84 2.38 -4.04
C LEU A 230 9.71 3.82 -3.53
N PHE A 231 8.88 4.07 -2.51
CA PHE A 231 8.70 5.41 -1.97
C PHE A 231 9.96 5.98 -1.31
N VAL A 232 10.70 5.14 -0.57
CA VAL A 232 11.97 5.51 0.06
C VAL A 232 13.04 5.79 -1.00
N GLN A 233 13.14 4.95 -2.02
CA GLN A 233 14.04 5.16 -3.15
C GLN A 233 13.78 6.51 -3.81
N TRP A 234 12.54 6.77 -4.24
CA TRP A 234 12.18 8.03 -4.88
C TRP A 234 12.38 9.25 -3.97
N TRP A 235 12.18 9.09 -2.67
CA TRP A 235 12.43 10.16 -1.70
C TRP A 235 13.92 10.48 -1.58
N ASN A 236 14.77 9.46 -1.44
CA ASN A 236 16.21 9.61 -1.27
C ASN A 236 16.91 10.11 -2.55
N GLU A 237 16.47 9.64 -3.73
CA GLU A 237 16.97 10.14 -5.02
C GLU A 237 16.76 11.66 -5.19
N ARG A 238 15.72 12.21 -4.56
CA ARG A 238 15.32 13.62 -4.71
C ARG A 238 15.72 14.49 -3.52
N LYS A 239 16.14 13.89 -2.42
CA LYS A 239 16.58 14.59 -1.21
C LYS A 239 17.86 13.96 -0.70
N SER A 240 19.00 14.55 -1.09
CA SER A 240 20.35 14.08 -0.73
C SER A 240 20.55 13.87 0.77
N ASP A 241 19.89 14.69 1.59
CA ASP A 241 20.04 14.69 3.05
C ASP A 241 19.03 13.75 3.74
N SER A 242 18.24 13.01 2.96
CA SER A 242 17.33 11.98 3.47
C SER A 242 18.08 10.68 3.69
N HIS A 243 17.99 10.16 4.92
CA HIS A 243 18.57 8.87 5.30
C HIS A 243 17.47 7.85 5.60
N PHE A 244 16.40 7.85 4.79
CA PHE A 244 15.37 6.83 4.93
C PHE A 244 15.88 5.47 4.50
N SER A 245 15.62 4.45 5.33
CA SER A 245 16.03 3.08 5.08
C SER A 245 14.92 2.10 5.50
N LEU A 246 14.92 0.93 4.88
CA LEU A 246 14.06 -0.20 5.19
C LEU A 246 14.83 -1.40 5.75
N GLU A 247 16.14 -1.26 5.99
CA GLU A 247 17.01 -2.37 6.40
C GLU A 247 16.47 -3.16 7.60
N ASN A 248 16.06 -2.47 8.67
CA ASN A 248 15.48 -3.14 9.84
C ASN A 248 14.16 -3.83 9.52
N PHE A 249 13.37 -3.26 8.60
CA PHE A 249 12.11 -3.84 8.19
C PHE A 249 12.35 -5.11 7.38
N GLU A 250 13.27 -5.08 6.41
CA GLU A 250 13.65 -6.22 5.56
C GLU A 250 14.29 -7.34 6.39
N GLN A 251 15.19 -7.03 7.31
CA GLN A 251 15.79 -7.99 8.21
C GLN A 251 14.71 -8.75 9.01
N LYS A 252 13.71 -8.03 9.52
CA LYS A 252 12.59 -8.66 10.23
C LYS A 252 11.75 -9.56 9.33
N GLN A 253 11.55 -9.22 8.06
CA GLN A 253 10.86 -10.11 7.12
C GLN A 253 11.65 -11.40 6.87
N LEU A 254 12.99 -11.30 6.76
CA LEU A 254 13.88 -12.45 6.65
C LEU A 254 13.82 -13.35 7.89
N GLU A 255 13.85 -12.78 9.09
CA GLU A 255 13.69 -13.53 10.34
C GLU A 255 12.37 -14.32 10.38
N ILE A 256 11.25 -13.71 9.94
CA ILE A 256 9.95 -14.38 9.89
C ILE A 256 9.95 -15.49 8.82
N LYS A 257 10.62 -15.28 7.67
CA LYS A 257 10.80 -16.30 6.63
C LYS A 257 11.61 -17.50 7.14
N ASP A 258 12.72 -17.27 7.82
CA ASP A 258 13.53 -18.35 8.39
C ASP A 258 12.74 -19.13 9.44
N GLN A 259 12.00 -18.43 10.30
CA GLN A 259 11.07 -19.05 11.23
C GLN A 259 10.01 -19.88 10.47
N LEU A 260 9.44 -19.41 9.36
CA LEU A 260 8.48 -20.20 8.60
C LEU A 260 9.11 -21.51 8.08
N LEU A 261 10.32 -21.42 7.51
CA LEU A 261 11.06 -22.58 6.98
C LEU A 261 11.32 -23.62 8.07
N ASP A 262 11.79 -23.19 9.24
CA ASP A 262 12.04 -24.07 10.39
C ASP A 262 10.78 -24.79 10.87
N PHE A 263 9.64 -24.09 10.86
CA PHE A 263 8.37 -24.67 11.30
C PHE A 263 7.85 -25.73 10.34
N ILE A 264 7.98 -25.50 9.03
CA ILE A 264 7.60 -26.50 8.02
C ILE A 264 8.49 -27.75 8.12
N ALA A 265 9.77 -27.58 8.46
CA ALA A 265 10.71 -28.66 8.69
C ALA A 265 10.49 -29.42 10.02
N SER A 266 9.74 -28.82 10.96
CA SER A 266 9.53 -29.39 12.31
C SER A 266 8.65 -30.66 12.32
N GLN A 267 8.70 -31.40 13.44
CA GLN A 267 7.85 -32.57 13.67
C GLN A 267 6.35 -32.25 13.62
N GLU A 268 5.93 -31.02 13.99
CA GLU A 268 4.53 -30.60 13.95
C GLU A 268 3.93 -30.67 12.55
N CYS A 269 4.76 -30.50 11.52
CA CYS A 269 4.35 -30.59 10.13
C CYS A 269 4.67 -31.97 9.51
N SER A 270 5.20 -32.95 10.23
CA SER A 270 5.74 -34.21 9.66
C SER A 270 4.73 -35.00 8.83
N GLY A 271 3.45 -34.98 9.19
CA GLY A 271 2.35 -35.65 8.45
C GLY A 271 1.75 -34.85 7.29
N ILE A 272 2.39 -33.74 6.88
CA ILE A 272 1.92 -32.89 5.78
C ILE A 272 2.79 -33.16 4.55
N GLU A 273 2.15 -33.61 3.47
CA GLU A 273 2.77 -33.88 2.17
C GLU A 273 2.98 -32.57 1.38
N GLY A 274 3.71 -32.62 0.25
CA GLY A 274 3.89 -31.46 -0.63
C GLY A 274 5.01 -30.48 -0.23
N LYS A 275 5.70 -30.72 0.90
CA LYS A 275 6.81 -29.87 1.37
C LYS A 275 7.92 -29.71 0.34
N ASP A 276 8.28 -30.79 -0.34
CA ASP A 276 9.38 -30.79 -1.31
C ASP A 276 9.12 -29.87 -2.51
N ALA A 277 7.86 -29.65 -2.87
CA ALA A 277 7.47 -28.71 -3.92
C ALA A 277 7.41 -27.26 -3.44
N VAL A 278 7.08 -27.03 -2.17
CA VAL A 278 6.86 -25.69 -1.60
C VAL A 278 8.14 -25.08 -1.03
N LEU A 279 9.00 -25.87 -0.39
CA LEU A 279 10.25 -25.38 0.22
C LEU A 279 11.18 -24.65 -0.78
N PRO A 280 11.37 -25.12 -2.03
CA PRO A 280 12.14 -24.37 -3.02
C PRO A 280 11.53 -22.99 -3.33
N GLN A 281 10.20 -22.91 -3.45
CA GLN A 281 9.49 -21.65 -3.70
C GLN A 281 9.69 -20.68 -2.54
N LEU A 282 9.49 -21.14 -1.30
CA LEU A 282 9.69 -20.33 -0.10
C LEU A 282 11.11 -19.76 0.01
N LYS A 283 12.12 -20.54 -0.41
CA LYS A 283 13.53 -20.12 -0.38
C LYS A 283 13.85 -19.09 -1.47
N THR A 284 13.40 -19.33 -2.69
CA THR A 284 13.80 -18.57 -3.88
C THR A 284 12.96 -17.33 -4.13
N HIS A 285 11.67 -17.36 -3.79
CA HIS A 285 10.76 -16.26 -4.05
C HIS A 285 10.65 -15.34 -2.84
N ARG A 286 10.09 -14.16 -3.10
CA ARG A 286 9.78 -13.19 -2.07
C ARG A 286 8.48 -13.59 -1.36
N LEU A 287 8.51 -13.47 -0.04
CA LEU A 287 7.37 -13.77 0.81
C LEU A 287 6.89 -12.50 1.48
N LYS A 288 5.57 -12.37 1.58
CA LYS A 288 4.91 -11.30 2.34
C LYS A 288 4.10 -11.91 3.46
N PHE A 289 4.08 -11.22 4.60
CA PHE A 289 3.28 -11.62 5.75
C PHE A 289 2.14 -10.63 5.93
N ILE A 290 1.02 -10.91 5.25
CA ILE A 290 -0.14 -10.01 5.19
C ILE A 290 -1.07 -10.25 6.37
N LYS A 291 -1.58 -9.16 6.96
CA LYS A 291 -2.34 -9.17 8.22
C LYS A 291 -3.84 -9.28 7.97
N TYR A 292 -4.53 -10.06 8.78
CA TYR A 292 -5.99 -9.96 8.94
C TYR A 292 -6.39 -8.69 9.69
#